data_AF-A0A1G3JQ61-F1
#
_entry.id   AF-A0A1G3JQ61-F1
#
_cell.length_a   1.000
_cell.length_b   1.000
_cell.length_c   1.000
_cell.angle_alpha   90.00
_cell.angle_beta   90.00
_cell.angle_gamma   90.00
#
_symmetry.space_group_name_H-M   'P 1'
#
loop_
_entity.id
_entity.type
_entity.pdbx_description
1 polymer ?
#
loop_
_entity_poly.entity_id
_entity_poly.type
_entity_poly.pdbx_seq_one_letter_code
_entity_poly.pdbx_strand_id
1 'polypeptide(L)'
;MKTFVKVLGLASLVALAACDSAKENQVENAYENQADALDNQADNMEAMADNLTGNAEMSAENAADALENKADATREAGEKAEEAVEDQQ
;
A
#
# COMPACT_ATOMS: atom_id res chain seq x y z
N MET A 1 -1.14 -27.57 0.22
CA MET A 1 -2.32 -26.70 0.20
C MET A 1 -2.17 -25.60 1.26
N LYS A 2 -1.57 -24.45 0.95
CA LYS A 2 -1.50 -23.31 1.91
C LYS A 2 -1.06 -21.95 1.32
N THR A 3 -1.24 -21.73 0.02
CA THR A 3 -0.80 -20.47 -0.64
C THR A 3 -1.88 -19.75 -1.44
N PHE A 4 -3.09 -20.33 -1.59
CA PHE A 4 -4.11 -19.75 -2.46
C PHE A 4 -5.04 -18.70 -1.82
N VAL A 5 -4.93 -18.43 -0.52
CA VAL A 5 -5.95 -17.62 0.20
C VAL A 5 -5.68 -16.11 0.16
N LYS A 6 -4.50 -15.65 -0.29
CA LYS A 6 -4.21 -14.20 -0.34
C LYS A 6 -4.59 -13.50 -1.65
N VAL A 7 -5.00 -14.24 -2.69
CA VAL A 7 -5.40 -13.66 -4.00
C VAL A 7 -6.93 -13.60 -4.17
N LEU A 8 -7.69 -14.11 -3.19
CA LEU A 8 -9.15 -14.31 -3.29
C LEU A 8 -9.99 -13.11 -2.85
N GLY A 9 -9.42 -11.91 -2.74
CA GLY A 9 -10.18 -10.68 -2.49
C GLY A 9 -10.80 -10.04 -3.74
N LEU A 10 -10.19 -10.24 -4.91
CA LEU A 10 -10.60 -9.60 -6.18
C LEU A 10 -10.91 -10.58 -7.32
N ALA A 11 -10.72 -11.89 -7.11
CA ALA A 11 -11.02 -12.90 -8.14
C ALA A 11 -12.53 -13.05 -8.42
N SER A 12 -13.42 -12.67 -7.50
CA SER A 12 -14.87 -12.66 -7.74
C SER A 12 -15.33 -11.55 -8.69
N LEU A 13 -14.47 -10.57 -8.99
CA LEU A 13 -14.73 -9.51 -9.97
C LEU A 13 -14.35 -9.92 -11.40
N VAL A 14 -13.88 -11.16 -11.63
CA VAL A 14 -13.52 -11.65 -12.98
C VAL A 14 -14.76 -11.97 -13.82
N ALA A 15 -15.95 -12.03 -13.22
CA ALA A 15 -17.21 -12.20 -13.95
C ALA A 15 -17.69 -10.93 -14.69
N LEU A 16 -16.98 -9.80 -14.56
CA LEU A 16 -17.35 -8.51 -15.15
C LEU A 16 -16.29 -8.04 -16.16
N ALA A 17 -15.99 -8.87 -17.15
CA ALA A 17 -15.10 -8.58 -18.30
C ALA A 17 -15.64 -7.51 -19.28
N ALA A 18 -16.32 -6.49 -18.75
CA ALA A 18 -16.87 -5.36 -19.49
C ALA A 18 -16.74 -4.03 -18.73
N CYS A 19 -16.06 -4.02 -17.58
CA CYS A 19 -15.72 -2.81 -16.81
C CYS A 19 -14.21 -2.79 -16.52
N ASP A 20 -13.42 -2.91 -17.58
CA ASP A 20 -11.97 -3.00 -17.57
C ASP A 20 -11.28 -1.80 -16.90
N SER A 21 -11.62 -0.57 -17.31
CA SER A 21 -11.04 0.64 -16.73
C SER A 21 -11.48 0.94 -15.29
N ALA A 22 -12.65 0.46 -14.85
CA ALA A 22 -13.12 0.71 -13.49
C ALA A 22 -12.39 -0.14 -12.46
N LYS A 23 -11.84 -1.28 -12.88
CA LYS A 23 -11.16 -2.23 -11.98
C LYS A 23 -9.70 -1.87 -11.76
N GLU A 24 -9.03 -1.45 -12.82
CA GLU A 24 -7.68 -0.87 -12.78
C GLU A 24 -7.64 0.34 -11.83
N ASN A 25 -8.52 1.33 -12.06
CA ASN A 25 -8.69 2.48 -11.17
C ASN A 25 -9.01 2.06 -9.72
N GLN A 26 -9.82 1.02 -9.48
CA GLN A 26 -10.10 0.57 -8.12
C GLN A 26 -8.90 -0.06 -7.43
N VAL A 27 -8.07 -0.78 -8.18
CA VAL A 27 -6.84 -1.39 -7.66
C VAL A 27 -5.85 -0.28 -7.34
N GLU A 28 -5.52 0.58 -8.30
CA GLU A 28 -4.63 1.73 -8.13
C GLU A 28 -5.05 2.58 -6.92
N ASN A 29 -6.30 3.06 -6.90
CA ASN A 29 -6.81 3.86 -5.79
C ASN A 29 -6.74 3.13 -4.44
N ALA A 30 -6.98 1.82 -4.38
CA ALA A 30 -6.95 1.09 -3.11
C ALA A 30 -5.54 1.01 -2.52
N TYR A 31 -4.53 0.80 -3.37
CA TYR A 31 -3.13 0.75 -2.95
C TYR A 31 -2.57 2.13 -2.67
N GLU A 32 -2.88 3.14 -3.49
CA GLU A 32 -2.52 4.54 -3.23
C GLU A 32 -3.10 5.03 -1.90
N ASN A 33 -4.41 4.86 -1.67
CA ASN A 33 -5.02 5.28 -0.40
C ASN A 33 -4.40 4.56 0.82
N GLN A 34 -3.93 3.34 0.65
CA GLN A 34 -3.26 2.60 1.73
C GLN A 34 -1.82 3.07 1.94
N ALA A 35 -1.08 3.35 0.87
CA ALA A 35 0.25 3.94 0.94
C ALA A 35 0.19 5.34 1.57
N ASP A 36 -0.73 6.19 1.14
CA ASP A 36 -0.93 7.53 1.69
C ASP A 36 -1.31 7.49 3.16
N ALA A 37 -2.11 6.52 3.60
CA ALA A 37 -2.41 6.35 5.03
C ALA A 37 -1.17 5.98 5.85
N LEU A 38 -0.23 5.23 5.28
CA LEU A 38 1.04 4.88 5.91
C LEU A 38 1.99 6.08 5.93
N ASP A 39 2.07 6.84 4.83
CA ASP A 39 2.87 8.08 4.73
C ASP A 39 2.37 9.11 5.76
N ASN A 40 1.06 9.34 5.84
CA ASN A 40 0.48 10.23 6.87
C ASN A 40 0.81 9.76 8.30
N GLN A 41 0.93 8.44 8.51
CA GLN A 41 1.32 7.89 9.81
C GLN A 41 2.82 8.10 10.08
N ALA A 42 3.66 7.97 9.04
CA ALA A 42 5.09 8.24 9.10
C ALA A 42 5.35 9.72 9.40
N ASP A 43 4.72 10.64 8.66
CA ASP A 43 4.82 12.10 8.88
C ASP A 43 4.46 12.49 10.31
N ASN A 44 3.37 11.93 10.85
CA ASN A 44 2.95 12.19 12.22
C ASN A 44 3.96 11.63 13.24
N MET A 45 4.60 10.50 12.92
CA MET A 45 5.62 9.89 13.77
C MET A 45 6.93 10.68 13.73
N GLU A 46 7.31 11.22 12.57
CA GLU A 46 8.47 12.07 12.37
C GLU A 46 8.28 13.42 13.08
N ALA A 47 7.09 14.03 12.96
CA ALA A 47 6.74 15.23 13.72
C ALA A 47 6.75 15.00 15.24
N MET A 48 6.42 13.79 15.71
CA MET A 48 6.60 13.41 17.11
C MET A 48 8.08 13.23 17.47
N ALA A 49 8.89 12.64 16.57
CA ALA A 49 10.32 12.45 16.76
C ALA A 49 11.06 13.78 16.95
N ASP A 50 10.70 14.81 16.18
CA ASP A 50 11.22 16.19 16.30
C ASP A 50 11.02 16.81 17.69
N ASN A 51 10.02 16.34 18.44
CA ASN A 51 9.73 16.81 19.81
C ASN A 51 10.41 15.94 20.89
N LEU A 52 11.04 14.84 20.50
CA LEU A 52 11.76 13.92 21.38
C LEU A 52 13.26 14.25 21.36
N THR A 53 14.03 13.55 22.20
CA THR A 53 15.48 13.72 22.25
C THR A 53 16.17 12.38 22.52
N GLY A 54 17.33 12.20 21.88
CA GLY A 54 18.22 11.08 22.17
C GLY A 54 17.66 9.74 21.71
N ASN A 55 17.60 8.74 22.59
CA ASN A 55 17.15 7.39 22.20
C ASN A 55 15.67 7.34 21.80
N ALA A 56 14.84 8.26 22.32
CA ALA A 56 13.42 8.31 21.99
C ALA A 56 13.19 8.85 20.57
N GLU A 57 13.94 9.89 20.19
CA GLU A 57 13.99 10.47 18.84
C GLU A 57 14.42 9.40 17.82
N MET A 58 15.60 8.78 18.03
CA MET A 58 16.08 7.71 17.15
C MET A 58 15.08 6.54 17.01
N SER A 59 14.39 6.16 18.08
CA SER A 59 13.39 5.08 18.00
C SER A 59 12.14 5.48 17.21
N ALA A 60 11.75 6.76 17.29
CA ALA A 60 10.62 7.30 16.55
C ALA A 60 10.96 7.48 15.06
N GLU A 61 12.15 8.01 14.72
CA GLU A 61 12.66 8.07 13.35
C GLU A 61 12.71 6.68 12.70
N ASN A 62 13.31 5.68 13.38
CA ASN A 62 13.35 4.31 12.85
C ASN A 62 11.94 3.71 12.60
N ALA A 63 10.94 4.14 13.38
CA ALA A 63 9.57 3.69 13.20
C ALA A 63 8.87 4.45 12.06
N ALA A 64 9.18 5.73 11.86
CA ALA A 64 8.76 6.51 10.70
C ALA A 64 9.34 5.91 9.40
N ASP A 65 10.65 5.65 9.36
CA ASP A 65 11.32 4.99 8.24
C ASP A 65 10.67 3.64 7.91
N ALA A 66 10.31 2.85 8.93
CA ALA A 66 9.67 1.56 8.73
C ALA A 66 8.25 1.69 8.14
N LEU A 67 7.55 2.79 8.42
CA LEU A 67 6.24 3.09 7.84
C LEU A 67 6.38 3.56 6.39
N GLU A 68 7.34 4.43 6.10
CA GLU A 68 7.65 4.90 4.74
C GLU A 68 8.06 3.73 3.83
N ASN A 69 8.98 2.88 4.28
CA ASN A 69 9.36 1.66 3.54
C ASN A 69 8.16 0.73 3.27
N LYS A 70 7.17 0.72 4.17
CA LYS A 70 5.95 -0.08 3.98
C LYS A 70 4.98 0.60 3.02
N ALA A 71 4.90 1.93 3.02
CA ALA A 71 4.14 2.70 2.05
C ALA A 71 4.67 2.45 0.63
N ASP A 72 5.99 2.53 0.44
CA ASP A 72 6.66 2.22 -0.83
C ASP A 72 6.39 0.80 -1.30
N ALA A 73 6.54 -0.20 -0.41
CA ALA A 73 6.23 -1.58 -0.76
C ALA A 73 4.75 -1.80 -1.09
N THR A 74 3.85 -0.99 -0.52
CA THR A 74 2.42 -1.02 -0.82
C THR A 74 2.15 -0.41 -2.20
N ARG A 75 2.81 0.71 -2.52
CA ARG A 75 2.71 1.39 -3.82
C ARG A 75 3.25 0.49 -4.94
N GLU A 76 4.42 -0.11 -4.76
CA GLU A 76 5.01 -1.08 -5.71
C GLU A 76 4.13 -2.34 -5.89
N ALA A 77 3.46 -2.79 -4.81
CA ALA A 77 2.51 -3.90 -4.91
C ALA A 77 1.23 -3.51 -5.67
N GLY A 78 0.82 -2.25 -5.58
CA GLY A 78 -0.27 -1.66 -6.36
C GLY A 78 0.07 -1.62 -7.84
N GLU A 79 1.22 -1.07 -8.21
CA GLU A 79 1.72 -1.02 -9.59
C GLU A 79 1.76 -2.41 -10.23
N LYS A 80 2.28 -3.42 -9.52
CA LYS A 80 2.30 -4.82 -10.02
C LYS A 80 0.89 -5.42 -10.15
N ALA A 81 -0.04 -5.02 -9.29
CA ALA A 81 -1.43 -5.48 -9.36
C ALA A 81 -2.18 -4.82 -10.52
N GLU A 82 -1.88 -3.56 -10.80
CA GLU A 82 -2.36 -2.80 -11.96
C GLU A 82 -1.83 -3.41 -13.26
N GLU A 83 -0.51 -3.62 -13.39
CA GLU A 83 0.12 -4.26 -14.56
C GLU A 83 -0.50 -5.65 -14.83
N ALA A 84 -0.75 -6.43 -13.79
CA ALA A 84 -1.40 -7.74 -13.93
C ALA A 84 -2.88 -7.67 -14.34
N VAL A 85 -3.55 -6.54 -14.09
CA VAL A 85 -4.92 -6.27 -14.56
C VAL A 85 -4.89 -5.76 -16.00
N GLU A 86 -3.98 -4.86 -16.35
CA GLU A 86 -3.75 -4.38 -17.72
C GLU A 86 -3.39 -5.53 -18.68
N ASP A 87 -2.48 -6.43 -18.30
CA ASP A 87 -2.07 -7.59 -19.11
C ASP A 87 -3.20 -8.60 -19.37
N GLN A 88 -4.32 -8.51 -18.62
CA GLN A 88 -5.49 -9.37 -18.76
C GLN A 88 -6.61 -8.75 -19.62
N GLN A 89 -6.47 -7.50 -20.08
CA GLN A 89 -7.42 -6.79 -20.95
C GLN A 89 -7.10 -6.99 -22.44
#